data_AF-A0A9W8MCN8-F1
#
_entry.id   AF-A0A9W8MCN8-F1
#
_cell.length_a   1.000
_cell.length_b   1.000
_cell.length_c   1.000
_cell.angle_alpha   90.00
_cell.angle_beta   90.00
_cell.angle_gamma   90.00
#
_symmetry.space_group_name_H-M   'P 1'
#
loop_
_entity.id
_entity.type
_entity.pdbx_description
1 polymer ?
#
loop_
_entity_poly.entity_id
_entity_poly.type
_entity_poly.pdbx_seq_one_letter_code
_entity_poly.pdbx_strand_id
1 'polypeptide(L)'
;MVEVLAVLRTIEKKYGRIIEFHVTKDFEMPDRPFAMIFAAFADPASLKLVPSRGIELAIPAPEYEHQPGGPGWKDIEEYLDEADRDPQFDRDNDLNLFGPQGHVRNHIYVRVSPSKLSTFPTHIAEHEHPSPEKQRRIAEQFLRWGGTKPLEPISSERPIQDQELFGESSLDNVRMRAALRWAAKALNKRSPYEIYPDEAVDATSLTEGDSPLVGQDVAESESRREDDAAARTAAFGETAIEEPLPTSKH
;
A
#
# COMPACT_ATOMS: atom_id res chain seq x y z
N MET A 1 2.77 -7.87 10.64
CA MET A 1 2.80 -6.40 10.42
C MET A 1 2.89 -5.66 11.75
N VAL A 2 2.14 -6.08 12.78
CA VAL A 2 2.22 -5.55 14.15
C VAL A 2 3.64 -5.59 14.71
N GLU A 3 4.38 -6.66 14.40
CA GLU A 3 5.78 -6.87 14.82
C GLU A 3 6.69 -5.73 14.35
N VAL A 4 6.49 -5.26 13.12
CA VAL A 4 7.28 -4.16 12.56
C VAL A 4 7.01 -2.86 13.31
N LEU A 5 5.74 -2.60 13.64
CA LEU A 5 5.36 -1.41 14.42
C LEU A 5 5.92 -1.49 15.85
N ALA A 6 5.84 -2.65 16.51
CA ALA A 6 6.46 -2.87 17.81
C ALA A 6 7.97 -2.61 17.78
N VAL A 7 8.66 -3.04 16.71
CA VAL A 7 10.08 -2.75 16.49
C VAL A 7 10.32 -1.26 16.34
N LEU A 8 9.57 -0.57 15.50
CA LEU A 8 9.70 0.87 15.28
C LEU A 8 9.50 1.66 16.58
N ARG A 9 8.45 1.37 17.35
CA ARG A 9 8.20 2.07 18.63
C ARG A 9 9.27 1.81 19.67
N THR A 10 9.86 0.61 19.66
CA THR A 10 10.99 0.31 20.53
C THR A 10 12.24 1.11 20.15
N ILE A 11 12.53 1.21 18.84
CA ILE A 11 13.63 2.03 18.32
C ILE A 11 13.39 3.52 18.64
N GLU A 12 12.15 3.99 18.52
CA GLU A 12 11.77 5.37 18.86
C GLU A 12 12.02 5.70 20.33
N LYS A 13 11.52 4.84 21.23
CA LYS A 13 11.74 4.98 22.68
C LYS A 13 13.23 5.00 23.01
N LYS A 14 14.04 4.18 22.34
CA LYS A 14 15.48 4.09 22.62
C LYS A 14 16.28 5.28 22.08
N TYR A 15 16.10 5.62 20.80
CA TYR A 15 16.99 6.54 20.09
C TYR A 15 16.35 7.90 19.81
N GLY A 16 15.04 7.95 19.62
CA GLY A 16 14.31 9.17 19.26
C GLY A 16 13.29 8.93 18.14
N ARG A 17 12.39 9.90 17.98
CA ARG A 17 11.26 9.82 17.04
C ARG A 17 11.69 9.55 15.61
N ILE A 18 10.97 8.66 14.93
CA ILE A 18 11.16 8.33 13.51
C ILE A 18 10.15 9.16 12.70
N ILE A 19 10.61 9.79 11.62
CA ILE A 19 9.74 10.58 10.71
C ILE A 19 9.29 9.78 9.49
N GLU A 20 10.14 8.87 9.04
CA GLU A 20 9.94 8.09 7.84
C GLU A 20 10.56 6.72 8.05
N PHE A 21 9.86 5.69 7.61
CA PHE A 21 10.40 4.35 7.56
C PHE A 21 9.96 3.62 6.31
N HIS A 22 10.82 2.75 5.82
CA HIS A 22 10.56 1.88 4.69
C HIS A 22 10.85 0.44 5.09
N VAL A 23 9.90 -0.44 4.79
CA VAL A 23 9.97 -1.86 5.13
C VAL A 23 10.11 -2.63 3.84
N THR A 24 11.24 -3.29 3.63
CA THR A 24 11.47 -4.16 2.49
C THR A 24 11.55 -5.61 2.95
N LYS A 25 10.92 -6.49 2.17
CA LYS A 25 11.11 -7.93 2.35
C LYS A 25 12.43 -8.33 1.71
N ASP A 26 13.21 -9.15 2.41
CA ASP A 26 14.35 -9.81 1.81
C ASP A 26 13.86 -10.94 0.90
N PHE A 27 14.11 -10.81 -0.41
CA PHE A 27 13.70 -11.80 -1.40
C PHE A 27 14.71 -12.95 -1.54
N GLU A 28 15.92 -12.82 -1.00
CA GLU A 28 16.94 -13.87 -1.06
C GLU A 28 16.67 -14.99 -0.03
N MET A 29 15.92 -14.68 1.04
CA MET A 29 15.56 -15.63 2.08
C MET A 29 14.02 -15.70 2.28
N PRO A 30 13.26 -16.26 1.32
CA PRO A 30 11.80 -16.27 1.36
C PRO A 30 11.22 -17.02 2.57
N ASP A 31 11.94 -18.02 3.08
CA ASP A 31 11.54 -18.87 4.19
C ASP A 31 11.67 -18.18 5.56
N ARG A 32 12.35 -17.04 5.60
CA ARG A 32 12.55 -16.28 6.83
C ARG A 32 11.73 -15.00 6.77
N PRO A 33 10.98 -14.65 7.83
CA PRO A 33 10.23 -13.40 7.91
C PRO A 33 11.18 -12.21 8.19
N PHE A 34 12.26 -12.09 7.42
CA PHE A 34 13.19 -10.98 7.55
C PHE A 34 12.66 -9.79 6.76
N ALA A 35 12.37 -8.72 7.50
CA ALA A 35 12.15 -7.40 6.94
C ALA A 35 13.38 -6.54 7.24
N MET A 36 13.94 -5.91 6.22
CA MET A 36 14.86 -4.80 6.41
C MET A 36 14.02 -3.54 6.63
N ILE A 37 14.35 -2.80 7.70
CA ILE A 37 13.68 -1.55 8.05
C ILE A 37 14.71 -0.43 7.90
N PHE A 38 14.44 0.49 6.99
CA PHE A 38 15.17 1.74 6.86
C PHE A 38 14.37 2.82 7.57
N ALA A 39 14.97 3.57 8.48
CA ALA A 39 14.29 4.60 9.25
C ALA A 39 15.11 5.89 9.28
N ALA A 40 14.42 7.02 9.21
CA ALA A 40 14.98 8.35 9.38
C ALA A 40 14.48 8.96 10.70
N PHE A 41 15.40 9.46 11.52
CA PHE A 41 15.06 10.13 12.78
C PHE A 41 14.67 11.60 12.53
N ALA A 42 13.77 12.12 13.36
CA ALA A 42 13.39 13.53 13.37
C ALA A 42 14.57 14.44 13.73
N ASP A 43 15.33 14.04 14.76
CA ASP A 43 16.49 14.78 15.26
C ASP A 43 17.79 14.09 14.82
N PRO A 44 18.70 14.77 14.08
CA PRO A 44 20.00 14.21 13.70
C PRO A 44 20.88 13.84 14.90
N ALA A 45 20.64 14.38 16.10
CA ALA A 45 21.34 13.94 17.29
C ALA A 45 21.00 12.49 17.68
N SER A 46 19.79 12.01 17.35
CA SER A 46 19.36 10.62 17.60
C SER A 46 20.24 9.61 16.86
N LEU A 47 20.69 9.95 15.65
CA LEU A 47 21.59 9.09 14.88
C LEU A 47 22.93 8.86 15.57
N LYS A 48 23.43 9.85 16.32
CA LYS A 48 24.69 9.76 17.07
C LYS A 48 24.62 8.80 18.25
N LEU A 49 23.40 8.48 18.71
CA LEU A 49 23.17 7.51 19.78
C LEU A 49 23.26 6.07 19.28
N VAL A 50 23.11 5.83 17.97
CA VAL A 50 23.17 4.49 17.38
C VAL A 50 24.64 4.06 17.26
N PRO A 51 25.06 2.92 17.87
CA PRO A 51 26.44 2.46 17.80
C PRO A 51 26.87 2.14 16.36
N SER A 52 28.08 2.54 15.96
CA SER A 52 28.59 2.36 14.59
C SER A 52 28.72 0.90 14.16
N ARG A 53 28.94 -0.03 15.10
CA ARG A 53 28.99 -1.49 14.83
C ARG A 53 27.61 -2.14 14.74
N GLY A 54 26.57 -1.37 15.07
CA GLY A 54 25.23 -1.84 15.37
C GLY A 54 25.13 -2.54 16.71
N ILE A 55 23.91 -2.66 17.19
CA ILE A 55 23.55 -3.34 18.45
C ILE A 55 22.33 -4.22 18.21
N GLU A 56 22.34 -5.41 18.79
CA GLU A 56 21.17 -6.29 18.79
C GLU A 56 20.24 -5.89 19.93
N LEU A 57 18.96 -5.71 19.60
CA LEU A 57 17.89 -5.44 20.53
C LEU A 57 16.98 -6.66 20.58
N ALA A 58 16.62 -7.08 21.78
CA ALA A 58 15.56 -8.05 22.01
C ALA A 58 14.26 -7.28 22.30
N ILE A 59 13.29 -7.40 21.40
CA ILE A 59 12.03 -6.65 21.45
C ILE A 59 10.92 -7.66 21.78
N PRO A 60 10.10 -7.44 22.81
CA PRO A 60 9.01 -8.36 23.11
C PRO A 60 8.06 -8.43 21.91
N ALA A 61 7.79 -9.65 21.44
CA ALA A 61 6.85 -9.85 20.35
C ALA A 61 5.43 -9.49 20.82
N PRO A 62 4.65 -8.74 20.01
CA PRO A 62 3.27 -8.44 20.35
C PRO A 62 2.46 -9.74 20.48
N GLU A 63 1.68 -9.85 21.54
CA GLU A 63 0.77 -10.97 21.77
C GLU A 63 -0.60 -10.60 21.19
N TYR A 64 -1.05 -11.28 20.13
CA TYR A 64 -2.37 -11.08 19.53
C TYR A 64 -2.98 -12.42 19.09
N GLU A 65 -4.31 -12.46 19.06
CA GLU A 65 -5.05 -13.66 18.64
C GLU A 65 -5.06 -13.79 17.12
N HIS A 66 -4.78 -15.00 16.62
CA HIS A 66 -4.85 -15.26 15.18
C HIS A 66 -6.31 -15.35 14.74
N GLN A 67 -6.77 -14.35 14.01
CA GLN A 67 -8.14 -14.28 13.49
C GLN A 67 -8.14 -14.27 11.95
N PRO A 68 -9.19 -14.79 11.27
CA PRO A 68 -9.33 -14.68 9.83
C PRO A 68 -9.29 -13.22 9.38
N GLY A 69 -8.34 -12.87 8.50
CA GLY A 69 -8.08 -11.49 8.09
C GLY A 69 -6.84 -10.85 8.74
N GLY A 70 -6.23 -11.51 9.72
CA GLY A 70 -5.00 -11.06 10.38
C GLY A 70 -5.27 -10.24 11.66
N PRO A 71 -4.29 -9.46 12.12
CA PRO A 71 -4.40 -8.63 13.32
C PRO A 71 -5.54 -7.61 13.20
N GLY A 72 -6.31 -7.45 14.27
CA GLY A 72 -7.39 -6.46 14.36
C GLY A 72 -6.86 -5.06 14.65
N TRP A 73 -7.76 -4.06 14.58
CA TRP A 73 -7.42 -2.67 14.90
C TRP A 73 -6.87 -2.50 16.33
N LYS A 74 -7.50 -3.18 17.30
CA LYS A 74 -7.11 -3.11 18.72
C LYS A 74 -5.69 -3.61 18.97
N ASP A 75 -5.23 -4.57 18.17
CA ASP A 75 -3.88 -5.14 18.29
C ASP A 75 -2.81 -4.17 17.76
N ILE A 76 -3.21 -3.22 16.92
CA ILE A 76 -2.32 -2.26 16.26
C ILE A 76 -2.34 -0.90 16.98
N GLU A 77 -3.47 -0.55 17.60
CA GLU A 77 -3.76 0.76 18.20
C GLU A 77 -2.64 1.26 19.14
N GLU A 78 -2.12 0.40 20.02
CA GLU A 78 -1.00 0.74 20.93
C GLU A 78 0.27 1.19 20.18
N TYR A 79 0.47 0.72 18.95
CA TYR A 79 1.65 1.02 18.15
C TYR A 79 1.42 2.14 17.13
N LEU A 80 0.22 2.73 17.06
CA LEU A 80 -0.05 3.83 16.13
C LEU A 80 0.46 5.16 16.67
N ASP A 81 0.43 5.34 18.00
CA ASP A 81 0.93 6.54 18.63
C ASP A 81 2.45 6.62 18.52
N GLU A 82 2.94 7.79 18.11
CA GLU A 82 4.36 8.07 18.04
C GLU A 82 4.95 8.14 19.45
N ALA A 83 6.12 7.54 19.64
CA ALA A 83 6.83 7.61 20.91
C ALA A 83 8.00 8.58 20.81
N ASP A 84 8.11 9.47 21.80
CA ASP A 84 9.35 10.21 22.02
C ASP A 84 10.40 9.32 22.70
N ARG A 85 11.65 9.79 22.67
CA ARG A 85 12.75 9.11 23.35
C ARG A 85 12.45 9.03 24.86
N ASP A 86 12.55 7.84 25.42
CA ASP A 86 12.45 7.59 26.85
C ASP A 86 13.86 7.48 27.45
N PRO A 87 14.30 8.44 28.29
CA PRO A 87 15.60 8.37 28.96
C PRO A 87 15.76 7.18 29.92
N GLN A 88 14.65 6.57 30.36
CA GLN A 88 14.66 5.40 31.23
C GLN A 88 14.79 4.08 30.46
N PHE A 89 14.59 4.10 29.14
CA PHE A 89 14.65 2.92 28.30
C PHE A 89 15.96 2.14 28.48
N ASP A 90 17.10 2.82 28.55
CA ASP A 90 18.42 2.18 28.72
C ASP A 90 18.62 1.58 30.12
N ARG A 91 17.85 2.01 31.14
CA ARG A 91 17.93 1.46 32.50
C ARG A 91 17.08 0.21 32.67
N ASP A 92 15.95 0.17 31.97
CA ASP A 92 14.93 -0.87 32.15
C ASP A 92 15.07 -2.04 31.15
N ASN A 93 15.81 -1.84 30.05
CA ASN A 93 16.00 -2.86 29.00
C ASN A 93 17.24 -3.75 29.16
N ASP A 94 17.88 -3.74 30.32
CA ASP A 94 18.73 -4.86 30.72
C ASP A 94 17.85 -6.08 31.03
N LEU A 95 17.35 -6.71 29.96
CA LEU A 95 16.90 -8.11 29.93
C LEU A 95 15.67 -8.44 30.79
N ASN A 96 14.56 -7.69 30.63
CA ASN A 96 13.24 -8.22 30.99
C ASN A 96 12.81 -9.33 29.99
N LEU A 97 13.60 -10.39 29.90
CA LEU A 97 13.31 -11.63 29.17
C LEU A 97 12.10 -12.37 29.75
N PHE A 98 11.72 -12.01 30.97
CA PHE A 98 10.62 -12.60 31.71
C PHE A 98 9.48 -11.59 31.78
N GLY A 99 8.30 -11.98 31.30
CA GLY A 99 7.09 -11.17 31.48
C GLY A 99 6.72 -11.05 32.97
N PRO A 100 5.75 -10.18 33.31
CA PRO A 100 5.31 -9.96 34.70
C PRO A 100 4.83 -11.22 35.44
N GLN A 101 4.58 -12.32 34.70
CA GLN A 101 4.16 -13.62 35.23
C GLN A 101 5.23 -14.72 35.14
N GLY A 102 6.48 -14.39 34.78
CA GLY A 102 7.58 -15.36 34.67
C GLY A 102 7.50 -16.28 33.44
N HIS A 103 6.53 -16.09 32.54
CA HIS A 103 6.50 -16.76 31.24
C HIS A 103 7.57 -16.17 30.31
N VAL A 104 8.25 -17.06 29.58
CA VAL A 104 9.19 -16.69 28.51
C VAL A 104 8.38 -16.03 27.41
N ARG A 105 8.52 -14.71 27.26
CA ARG A 105 7.91 -14.00 26.13
C ARG A 105 8.68 -14.32 24.86
N ASN A 106 7.97 -14.43 23.75
CA ASN A 106 8.61 -14.46 22.45
C ASN A 106 9.29 -13.11 22.22
N HIS A 107 10.52 -13.12 21.71
CA HIS A 107 11.28 -11.89 21.41
C HIS A 107 11.63 -11.85 19.93
N ILE A 108 11.54 -10.65 19.36
CA ILE A 108 12.02 -10.29 18.03
C ILE A 108 13.43 -9.73 18.21
N TYR A 109 14.41 -10.38 17.61
CA TYR A 109 15.80 -9.89 17.61
C TYR A 109 16.02 -8.99 16.41
N VAL A 110 16.40 -7.74 16.67
CA VAL A 110 16.67 -6.76 15.61
C VAL A 110 18.04 -6.16 15.81
N ARG A 111 18.85 -6.16 14.75
CA ARG A 111 20.12 -5.45 14.73
C ARG A 111 19.91 -4.04 14.18
N VAL A 112 20.17 -3.04 15.01
CA VAL A 112 20.09 -1.62 14.63
C VAL A 112 21.49 -1.10 14.36
N SER A 113 21.74 -0.52 13.20
CA SER A 113 23.02 0.08 12.84
C SER A 113 22.81 1.34 12.01
N PRO A 114 23.69 2.35 12.10
CA PRO A 114 23.62 3.51 11.22
C PRO A 114 23.80 3.06 9.76
N SER A 115 23.00 3.62 8.86
CA SER A 115 23.18 3.37 7.44
C SER A 115 24.56 3.86 6.99
N LYS A 116 25.29 3.03 6.22
CA LYS A 116 26.56 3.43 5.61
C LYS A 116 26.36 4.40 4.46
N LEU A 117 25.19 4.33 3.84
CA LEU A 117 24.79 5.26 2.80
C LEU A 117 24.13 6.44 3.51
N SER A 118 24.56 7.65 3.18
CA SER A 118 23.75 8.85 3.41
C SER A 118 22.55 8.77 2.48
N THR A 119 21.63 7.86 2.78
CA THR A 119 20.27 7.93 2.26
C THR A 119 19.67 9.15 2.92
N PHE A 120 19.89 10.30 2.28
CA PHE A 120 18.89 11.37 2.34
C PHE A 120 17.53 10.70 2.11
N PRO A 121 16.45 11.13 2.78
CA PRO A 121 15.12 10.63 2.48
C PRO A 121 15.04 10.61 0.97
N THR A 122 14.85 9.42 0.39
CA THR A 122 14.91 9.20 -1.05
C THR A 122 13.74 9.98 -1.60
N HIS A 123 13.90 11.29 -1.78
CA HIS A 123 12.90 12.33 -2.03
C HIS A 123 11.72 11.71 -2.74
N ILE A 124 10.74 11.13 -2.02
CA ILE A 124 9.82 10.06 -2.50
C ILE A 124 9.91 9.90 -4.02
N ALA A 125 10.97 9.20 -4.50
CA ALA A 125 11.66 9.46 -5.77
C ALA A 125 10.86 10.37 -6.75
N GLU A 126 10.83 11.70 -6.52
CA GLU A 126 9.79 12.66 -7.02
C GLU A 126 8.79 11.95 -7.91
N HIS A 127 7.88 11.15 -7.32
CA HIS A 127 7.22 10.02 -8.01
C HIS A 127 7.11 10.32 -9.50
N GLU A 128 8.03 9.76 -10.31
CA GLU A 128 8.16 10.14 -11.72
C GLU A 128 6.74 10.27 -12.25
N HIS A 129 6.35 11.51 -12.58
CA HIS A 129 4.96 11.79 -12.90
C HIS A 129 4.52 10.69 -13.88
N PRO A 130 3.49 9.90 -13.55
CA PRO A 130 3.20 8.69 -14.29
C PRO A 130 3.16 9.04 -15.77
N SER A 131 3.81 8.25 -16.61
CA SER A 131 3.86 8.56 -18.05
C SER A 131 2.45 8.86 -18.57
N PRO A 132 2.28 9.74 -19.57
CA PRO A 132 0.96 10.08 -20.11
C PRO A 132 0.13 8.85 -20.48
N GLU A 133 0.78 7.77 -20.95
CA GLU A 133 0.14 6.48 -21.21
C GLU A 133 -0.35 5.78 -19.94
N LYS A 134 0.46 5.79 -18.87
CA LYS A 134 0.07 5.22 -17.57
C LYS A 134 -1.09 6.01 -16.97
N GLN A 135 -1.06 7.35 -17.04
CA GLN A 135 -2.18 8.20 -16.62
C GLN A 135 -3.46 7.88 -17.39
N ARG A 136 -3.35 7.72 -18.72
CA ARG A 136 -4.48 7.34 -19.58
C ARG A 136 -5.08 5.99 -19.16
N ARG A 137 -4.24 4.97 -18.93
CA ARG A 137 -4.70 3.65 -18.47
C ARG A 137 -5.38 3.71 -17.09
N ILE A 138 -4.82 4.47 -16.15
CA ILE A 138 -5.41 4.68 -14.82
C ILE A 138 -6.78 5.36 -14.96
N ALA A 139 -6.90 6.41 -15.77
CA ALA A 139 -8.16 7.10 -16.01
C ALA A 139 -9.21 6.17 -16.66
N GLU A 140 -8.80 5.29 -17.58
CA GLU A 140 -9.70 4.34 -18.24
C GLU A 140 -10.23 3.28 -17.27
N GLN A 141 -9.34 2.73 -16.44
CA GLN A 141 -9.72 1.80 -15.38
C GLN A 141 -10.63 2.48 -14.35
N PHE A 142 -10.33 3.73 -13.99
CA PHE A 142 -11.11 4.50 -13.05
C PHE A 142 -12.52 4.81 -13.59
N LEU A 143 -12.67 5.21 -14.86
CA LEU A 143 -13.98 5.39 -15.50
C LEU A 143 -14.77 4.09 -15.55
N ARG A 144 -14.13 2.97 -15.92
CA ARG A 144 -14.80 1.67 -15.98
C ARG A 144 -15.29 1.23 -14.61
N TRP A 145 -14.47 1.40 -13.57
CA TRP A 145 -14.86 1.10 -12.19
C TRP A 145 -15.98 2.04 -11.71
N GLY A 146 -15.82 3.33 -11.94
CA GLY A 146 -16.78 4.35 -11.54
C GLY A 146 -18.15 4.15 -12.18
N GLY A 147 -18.20 3.69 -13.42
CA GLY A 147 -19.43 3.33 -14.16
C GLY A 147 -20.27 2.21 -13.55
N THR A 148 -19.76 1.50 -12.54
CA THR A 148 -20.52 0.47 -11.80
C THR A 148 -21.25 1.02 -10.57
N LYS A 149 -21.03 2.29 -10.21
CA LYS A 149 -21.67 2.91 -9.04
C LYS A 149 -23.06 3.45 -9.39
N PRO A 150 -24.08 3.28 -8.52
CA PRO A 150 -25.40 3.85 -8.77
C PRO A 150 -25.39 5.34 -8.40
N LEU A 151 -24.96 6.19 -9.34
CA LEU A 151 -24.94 7.63 -9.19
C LEU A 151 -26.09 8.27 -9.97
N GLU A 152 -26.76 9.26 -9.38
CA GLU A 152 -27.84 10.01 -10.05
C GLU A 152 -27.31 10.83 -11.26
N PRO A 153 -27.91 10.78 -12.44
CA PRO A 153 -27.43 11.59 -13.56
C PRO A 153 -27.52 13.10 -13.26
N ILE A 154 -26.47 13.86 -13.59
CA ILE A 154 -26.45 15.32 -13.46
C ILE A 154 -26.26 15.98 -14.82
N SER A 155 -26.74 17.21 -15.00
CA SER A 155 -26.45 17.97 -16.22
C SER A 155 -24.95 18.20 -16.38
N SER A 156 -24.42 17.96 -17.58
CA SER A 156 -23.02 18.24 -17.92
C SER A 156 -22.67 19.72 -17.80
N GLU A 157 -23.66 20.60 -17.91
CA GLU A 157 -23.49 22.06 -17.85
C GLU A 157 -23.33 22.60 -16.44
N ARG A 158 -23.75 21.85 -15.39
CA ARG A 158 -23.59 22.27 -14.00
C ARG A 158 -22.14 22.07 -13.56
N PRO A 159 -21.34 23.12 -13.33
CA PRO A 159 -20.00 22.96 -12.78
C PRO A 159 -20.10 22.50 -11.32
N ILE A 160 -19.21 21.59 -10.91
CA ILE A 160 -19.03 21.21 -9.50
C ILE A 160 -18.09 22.25 -8.89
N GLN A 161 -18.55 22.96 -7.87
CA GLN A 161 -17.77 24.03 -7.24
C GLN A 161 -16.88 23.49 -6.11
N ASP A 162 -15.78 24.18 -5.81
CA ASP A 162 -14.86 23.79 -4.72
C ASP A 162 -15.55 23.74 -3.35
N GLN A 163 -16.53 24.63 -3.13
CA GLN A 163 -17.33 24.63 -1.91
C GLN A 163 -18.11 23.32 -1.75
N GLU A 164 -18.59 22.72 -2.84
CA GLU A 164 -19.29 21.43 -2.81
C GLU A 164 -18.31 20.26 -2.61
N LEU A 165 -17.06 20.38 -3.06
CA LEU A 165 -16.04 19.33 -2.91
C LEU A 165 -15.56 19.16 -1.46
N PHE A 166 -15.45 20.28 -0.74
CA PHE A 166 -14.88 20.32 0.61
C PHE A 166 -15.90 20.69 1.71
N GLY A 167 -17.13 21.04 1.34
CA GLY A 167 -18.22 21.37 2.26
C GLY A 167 -19.42 20.43 2.14
N GLU A 168 -20.60 20.92 2.51
CA GLU A 168 -21.86 20.22 2.35
C GLU A 168 -22.32 20.32 0.89
N SER A 169 -22.67 19.18 0.29
CA SER A 169 -23.18 19.11 -1.09
C SER A 169 -24.52 18.39 -1.11
N SER A 170 -25.44 18.89 -1.93
CA SER A 170 -26.69 18.18 -2.23
C SER A 170 -26.50 16.99 -3.19
N LEU A 171 -25.29 16.82 -3.73
CA LEU A 171 -24.97 15.77 -4.69
C LEU A 171 -24.44 14.53 -3.95
N ASP A 172 -24.90 13.36 -4.37
CA ASP A 172 -24.36 12.08 -3.98
C ASP A 172 -22.90 11.93 -4.47
N ASN A 173 -21.99 11.62 -3.54
CA ASN A 173 -20.58 11.34 -3.82
C ASN A 173 -19.90 12.39 -4.73
N VAL A 174 -20.09 13.68 -4.45
CA VAL A 174 -19.57 14.82 -5.24
C VAL A 174 -18.10 14.71 -5.66
N ARG A 175 -17.22 14.21 -4.78
CA ARG A 175 -15.80 14.01 -5.08
C ARG A 175 -15.57 12.95 -6.15
N MET A 176 -16.33 11.84 -6.10
CA MET A 176 -16.26 10.78 -7.12
C MET A 176 -16.77 11.30 -8.46
N ARG A 177 -17.84 12.10 -8.47
CA ARG A 177 -18.35 12.75 -9.69
C ARG A 177 -17.31 13.67 -10.33
N ALA A 178 -16.67 14.52 -9.53
CA ALA A 178 -15.63 15.41 -10.02
C ALA A 178 -14.44 14.63 -10.59
N ALA A 179 -14.02 13.56 -9.93
CA ALA A 179 -12.97 12.68 -10.43
C ALA A 179 -13.36 12.00 -11.75
N LEU A 180 -14.60 11.51 -11.88
CA LEU A 180 -15.10 10.87 -13.11
C LEU A 180 -15.21 11.87 -14.26
N ARG A 181 -15.72 13.07 -14.01
CA ARG A 181 -15.76 14.16 -15.00
C ARG A 181 -14.35 14.53 -15.48
N TRP A 182 -13.40 14.62 -14.55
CA TRP A 182 -12.01 14.91 -14.90
C TRP A 182 -11.39 13.79 -15.75
N ALA A 183 -11.58 12.53 -15.36
CA ALA A 183 -11.10 11.37 -16.10
C ALA A 183 -11.73 11.25 -17.50
N ALA A 184 -13.05 11.50 -17.61
CA ALA A 184 -13.79 11.54 -18.87
C ALA A 184 -13.22 12.61 -19.80
N LYS A 185 -13.04 13.83 -19.29
CA LYS A 185 -12.46 14.96 -20.03
C LYS A 185 -11.02 14.67 -20.48
N ALA A 186 -10.18 14.11 -19.60
CA ALA A 186 -8.79 13.75 -19.91
C ALA A 186 -8.70 12.68 -21.02
N LEU A 187 -9.69 11.80 -21.13
CA LEU A 187 -9.75 10.74 -22.13
C LEU A 187 -10.53 11.12 -23.39
N ASN A 188 -11.09 12.33 -23.44
CA ASN A 188 -12.05 12.75 -24.46
C ASN A 188 -13.20 11.73 -24.63
N LYS A 189 -13.72 11.23 -23.50
CA LYS A 189 -14.84 10.29 -23.41
C LYS A 189 -16.00 10.97 -22.67
N ARG A 190 -17.22 10.48 -22.88
CA ARG A 190 -18.40 10.91 -22.11
C ARG A 190 -18.38 10.30 -20.71
N SER A 191 -18.82 11.08 -19.73
CA SER A 191 -19.04 10.59 -18.37
C SER A 191 -20.37 9.81 -18.33
N PRO A 192 -20.42 8.61 -17.74
CA PRO A 192 -21.63 7.79 -17.71
C PRO A 192 -22.79 8.38 -16.87
N TYR A 193 -22.52 9.41 -16.05
CA TYR A 193 -23.50 10.03 -15.15
C TYR A 193 -23.81 11.48 -15.52
N GLU A 194 -23.50 11.87 -16.75
CA GLU A 194 -23.78 13.21 -17.26
C GLU A 194 -24.82 13.15 -18.37
N ILE A 195 -25.82 14.01 -18.26
CA ILE A 195 -26.79 14.26 -19.31
C ILE A 195 -26.22 15.39 -20.16
N TYR A 196 -25.94 15.11 -21.43
CA TYR A 196 -25.49 16.10 -22.39
C TYR A 196 -26.71 16.74 -23.10
N PRO A 197 -26.70 18.06 -23.37
CA PRO A 197 -27.86 18.78 -23.92
C PRO A 197 -28.33 18.22 -25.27
N ASP A 198 -27.40 17.68 -26.08
CA ASP A 198 -27.72 17.08 -27.38
C ASP A 198 -28.58 15.81 -27.28
N GLU A 199 -28.60 15.13 -26.11
CA GLU A 199 -29.35 13.88 -25.89
C GLU A 199 -30.71 14.11 -25.21
N ALA A 200 -30.92 15.27 -24.59
CA ALA A 200 -32.18 15.60 -23.91
C ALA A 200 -33.38 15.67 -24.87
N VAL A 201 -33.11 15.87 -26.17
CA VAL A 201 -34.14 15.92 -27.20
C VAL A 201 -34.67 14.51 -27.56
N ASP A 202 -33.83 13.48 -27.48
CA ASP A 202 -34.22 12.12 -27.87
C ASP A 202 -34.85 11.31 -26.73
N ALA A 203 -34.47 11.54 -25.47
CA ALA A 203 -35.02 10.78 -24.33
C ALA A 203 -36.51 11.04 -24.06
N THR A 204 -37.02 12.20 -24.47
CA THR A 204 -38.45 12.56 -24.35
C THR A 204 -39.34 11.84 -25.37
N SER A 205 -38.74 11.16 -26.37
CA SER A 205 -39.48 10.44 -27.41
C SER A 205 -39.74 8.95 -27.10
N LEU A 206 -39.20 8.42 -25.98
CA LEU A 206 -39.27 6.99 -25.65
C LEU A 206 -40.23 6.63 -24.50
N THR A 207 -40.99 7.59 -23.95
CA THR A 207 -41.88 7.33 -22.79
C THR A 207 -43.38 7.23 -23.09
N GLU A 208 -43.81 7.33 -24.35
CA GLU A 208 -45.20 7.07 -24.76
C GLU A 208 -45.25 5.92 -25.79
N GLY A 209 -45.03 4.70 -25.33
CA GLY A 209 -45.02 3.50 -26.17
C GLY A 209 -45.28 2.24 -25.36
N ASP A 210 -46.48 2.14 -24.82
CA ASP A 210 -47.06 0.95 -24.22
C ASP A 210 -46.94 -0.25 -25.18
N SER A 211 -46.16 -1.27 -24.82
CA SER A 211 -46.31 -2.63 -25.35
C SER A 211 -45.70 -3.67 -24.39
N PRO A 212 -46.51 -4.62 -23.90
CA PRO A 212 -46.03 -5.76 -23.13
C PRO A 212 -45.58 -6.89 -24.07
N LEU A 213 -44.79 -7.82 -23.52
CA LEU A 213 -44.33 -9.10 -24.09
C LEU A 213 -43.08 -8.93 -24.99
N VAL A 214 -42.02 -9.73 -24.88
CA VAL A 214 -41.99 -11.19 -24.93
C VAL A 214 -40.68 -11.68 -24.28
N GLY A 215 -40.76 -12.73 -23.47
CA GLY A 215 -39.58 -13.44 -22.98
C GLY A 215 -38.82 -14.07 -24.14
N GLN A 216 -37.54 -13.75 -24.26
CA GLN A 216 -36.60 -14.47 -25.12
C GLN A 216 -35.57 -15.15 -24.24
N ASP A 217 -35.68 -16.48 -24.22
CA ASP A 217 -34.69 -17.42 -23.71
C ASP A 217 -33.32 -17.11 -24.32
N VAL A 218 -32.38 -16.69 -23.47
CA VAL A 218 -30.97 -16.57 -23.84
C VAL A 218 -30.35 -17.95 -23.67
N ALA A 219 -30.30 -18.67 -24.79
CA ALA A 219 -29.54 -19.90 -24.91
C ALA A 219 -28.06 -19.64 -24.63
N GLU A 220 -27.54 -20.39 -23.66
CA GLU A 220 -26.13 -20.56 -23.35
C GLU A 220 -25.34 -20.81 -24.64
N SER A 221 -24.35 -19.95 -24.91
CA SER A 221 -23.32 -20.19 -25.91
C SER A 221 -21.99 -20.28 -25.20
N GLU A 222 -21.73 -21.46 -24.63
CA GLU A 222 -20.39 -21.90 -24.23
C GLU A 222 -19.52 -22.06 -25.49
N SER A 223 -18.80 -21.01 -25.88
CA SER A 223 -17.71 -21.13 -26.86
C SER A 223 -16.38 -21.36 -26.15
N ARG A 224 -16.17 -22.62 -25.79
CA ARG A 224 -14.94 -23.40 -25.91
C ARG A 224 -13.73 -22.62 -26.49
N ARG A 225 -12.76 -22.30 -25.64
CA ARG A 225 -11.37 -22.02 -26.02
C ARG A 225 -10.48 -23.06 -25.35
N GLU A 226 -10.37 -24.20 -26.03
CA GLU A 226 -9.23 -25.11 -25.90
C GLU A 226 -8.10 -24.61 -26.82
N ASP A 227 -6.88 -24.97 -26.44
CA ASP A 227 -5.63 -24.94 -27.22
C ASP A 227 -4.85 -23.62 -27.29
N ASP A 228 -3.86 -23.48 -26.39
CA ASP A 228 -2.43 -23.38 -26.78
C ASP A 228 -1.53 -23.21 -25.55
N ALA A 229 -1.14 -24.33 -24.93
CA ALA A 229 -0.07 -24.39 -23.93
C ALA A 229 1.10 -25.19 -24.50
N ALA A 230 1.85 -24.57 -25.42
CA ALA A 230 3.12 -25.09 -25.89
C ALA A 230 4.19 -24.96 -24.79
N ALA A 231 4.68 -26.11 -24.34
CA ALA A 231 5.77 -26.27 -23.41
C ALA A 231 7.05 -25.56 -23.90
N ARG A 232 7.48 -24.53 -23.17
CA ARG A 232 8.84 -23.98 -23.26
C ARG A 232 9.69 -24.55 -22.13
N THR A 233 10.22 -25.74 -22.37
CA THR A 233 11.30 -26.33 -21.59
C THR A 233 12.59 -25.61 -21.97
N ALA A 234 12.97 -24.58 -21.22
CA ALA A 234 14.28 -23.95 -21.35
C ALA A 234 15.28 -24.67 -20.44
N ALA A 235 16.21 -25.37 -21.06
CA ALA A 235 17.39 -25.95 -20.43
C ALA A 235 18.26 -24.83 -19.83
N PHE A 236 18.33 -24.77 -18.50
CA PHE A 236 19.37 -24.01 -17.81
C PHE A 236 20.61 -24.90 -17.71
N GLY A 237 21.66 -24.49 -18.42
CA GLY A 237 22.97 -25.09 -18.33
C GLY A 237 23.64 -24.74 -17.00
N GLU A 238 24.10 -25.77 -16.30
CA GLU A 238 25.10 -25.65 -15.24
C GLU A 238 26.42 -25.19 -15.85
N THR A 239 26.85 -23.97 -15.53
CA THR A 239 28.26 -23.58 -15.61
C THR A 239 28.80 -23.50 -14.20
N ALA A 240 29.51 -24.55 -13.79
CA ALA A 240 30.34 -24.55 -12.59
C ALA A 240 31.47 -23.52 -12.80
N ILE A 241 31.48 -22.47 -11.97
CA ILE A 241 32.60 -21.55 -11.86
C ILE A 241 33.46 -22.07 -10.70
N GLU A 242 34.59 -22.66 -11.05
CA GLU A 242 35.63 -23.11 -10.14
C GLU A 242 36.44 -21.88 -9.69
N GLU A 243 36.22 -21.41 -8.45
CA GLU A 243 37.05 -20.34 -7.86
C GLU A 243 38.35 -20.94 -7.27
N PRO A 244 39.54 -20.40 -7.63
CA PRO A 244 40.80 -20.85 -7.05
C PRO A 244 41.04 -20.25 -5.66
N LEU A 245 41.45 -21.12 -4.74
CA LEU A 245 41.87 -20.81 -3.36
C LEU A 245 43.03 -19.78 -3.31
N PRO A 246 43.01 -18.83 -2.36
CA PRO A 246 44.13 -17.91 -2.14
C PRO A 246 45.30 -18.65 -1.48
N THR A 247 46.47 -18.55 -2.13
CA THR A 247 47.74 -19.03 -1.59
C THR A 247 48.25 -18.08 -0.51
N SER A 248 48.40 -18.62 0.70
CA SER A 248 49.10 -17.97 1.82
C SER A 248 50.58 -17.78 1.46
N LYS A 249 51.07 -16.54 1.50
CA LYS A 249 52.51 -16.25 1.55
C LYS A 249 52.87 -15.79 2.97
N HIS A 250 53.82 -16.53 3.55
CA HIS A 250 54.61 -16.20 4.73
C HIS A 250 55.49 -14.97 4.50
#